data_AF-A0A0P7ZYZ7-F1
#
_entry.id   AF-A0A0P7ZYZ7-F1
#
_cell.length_a   1.000
_cell.length_b   1.000
_cell.length_c   1.000
_cell.angle_alpha   90.00
_cell.angle_beta   90.00
_cell.angle_gamma   90.00
#
_symmetry.space_group_name_H-M   'P 1'
#
loop_
_entity.id
_entity.type
_entity.pdbx_description
1 polymer ?
#
loop_
_entity_poly.entity_id
_entity_poly.type
_entity_poly.pdbx_seq_one_letter_code
_entity_poly.pdbx_strand_id
1 'polypeptide(L)' 'MQDGKFCIGQQVHMIADRSNIVRVHPDQLERIFEIVRIVPGERDGELQYHLRSTAEPHMRAASESQLQAV' A
#
# COMPACT_ATOMS: atom_id res chain seq x y z
N MET A 1 13.21 7.95 -14.50
CA MET A 1 12.54 6.64 -14.37
C MET A 1 11.83 6.71 -13.03
N GLN A 2 10.52 6.48 -12.93
CA GLN A 2 9.86 6.56 -11.63
C GLN A 2 10.21 5.29 -10.86
N ASP A 3 11.17 5.41 -9.93
CA ASP A 3 11.63 4.36 -9.01
C ASP A 3 10.55 4.06 -7.95
N GLY A 4 9.45 3.45 -8.38
CA GLY A 4 8.53 2.78 -7.46
C GLY A 4 8.87 1.30 -7.37
N LYS A 5 9.00 0.76 -6.15
CA LYS A 5 9.29 -0.66 -5.92
C LYS A 5 8.16 -1.59 -6.37
N PHE A 6 6.96 -1.06 -6.61
CA PHE A 6 5.78 -1.82 -6.98
C PHE A 6 5.06 -1.24 -8.21
N CYS A 7 4.34 -2.11 -8.92
CA CYS A 7 3.63 -1.79 -10.16
C CYS A 7 2.10 -1.86 -10.01
N ILE A 8 1.38 -1.15 -10.89
CA ILE A 8 -0.09 -1.29 -11.02
C ILE A 8 -0.42 -2.73 -11.44
N GLY A 9 -1.42 -3.34 -10.81
CA GLY A 9 -1.83 -4.74 -10.96
C GLY A 9 -1.05 -5.71 -10.08
N GLN A 10 -0.02 -5.25 -9.36
CA GLN A 10 0.74 -6.12 -8.46
C GLN A 10 -0.02 -6.38 -7.17
N GLN A 11 0.05 -7.63 -6.71
CA GLN A 11 -0.50 -8.06 -5.43
C GLN A 11 0.52 -7.82 -4.31
N VAL A 12 0.06 -7.20 -3.22
CA VAL A 12 0.86 -6.82 -2.06
C VAL A 12 0.10 -7.10 -0.76
N HIS A 13 0.83 -7.35 0.31
CA HIS A 13 0.33 -7.30 1.68
C HIS A 13 0.62 -5.93 2.29
N MET A 14 -0.31 -5.45 3.12
CA MET A 14 -0.04 -4.32 3.99
C MET A 14 0.76 -4.80 5.20
N ILE A 15 1.85 -4.13 5.51
CA ILE A 15 2.64 -4.38 6.72
C ILE A 15 2.53 -3.18 7.66
N ALA A 16 2.48 -3.45 8.96
CA ALA A 16 2.58 -2.40 9.95
C ALA A 16 4.00 -1.83 9.92
N ASP A 17 4.13 -0.55 9.57
CA ASP A 17 5.38 0.16 9.70
C ASP A 17 5.70 0.26 11.21
N ARG A 18 6.74 -0.44 11.67
CA ARG A 18 7.12 -0.48 13.10
C ARG A 18 7.47 0.89 13.66
N SER A 19 7.75 1.86 12.79
CA SER A 19 8.06 3.25 13.14
C SER A 19 6.82 4.15 13.24
N ASN A 20 5.69 3.77 12.64
CA ASN A 20 4.45 4.53 12.67
C ASN A 20 3.43 3.91 13.62
N ILE A 21 2.89 4.74 14.52
CA ILE A 21 1.80 4.43 15.46
C ILE A 21 0.45 4.31 14.71
N VAL A 22 0.46 4.08 13.40
CA VAL A 22 -0.76 3.84 12.63
C VAL A 22 -1.19 2.40 12.93
N ARG A 23 -2.24 2.27 13.74
CA ARG A 23 -2.88 0.98 14.04
C ARG A 23 -3.50 0.42 12.76
N VAL A 24 -2.70 -0.24 11.94
CA VAL A 24 -3.20 -1.13 10.90
C VAL A 24 -3.97 -2.23 11.63
N HIS A 25 -5.28 -2.32 11.38
CA HIS A 25 -6.12 -3.32 12.03
C HIS A 25 -5.56 -4.72 11.68
N PRO A 26 -5.45 -5.67 12.63
CA PRO A 26 -4.78 -6.96 12.39
C PRO A 26 -5.37 -7.74 11.21
N ASP A 27 -6.68 -7.63 11.01
CA ASP A 27 -7.42 -8.19 9.87
C ASP A 27 -6.95 -7.68 8.48
N GLN A 28 -6.21 -6.57 8.44
CA GLN A 28 -5.63 -5.99 7.22
C GLN A 28 -4.24 -6.53 6.90
N LEU A 29 -3.51 -7.04 7.90
CA LEU A 29 -2.16 -7.60 7.69
C LEU A 29 -2.21 -8.96 6.98
N GLU A 30 -3.33 -9.67 7.07
CA GLU A 30 -3.53 -10.98 6.46
C GLU A 30 -4.19 -10.90 5.07
N ARG A 31 -4.47 -9.68 4.57
CA ARG A 31 -5.17 -9.49 3.30
C ARG A 31 -4.22 -9.17 2.15
N ILE A 32 -4.54 -9.75 0.99
CA ILE A 32 -3.94 -9.42 -0.29
C ILE A 32 -4.69 -8.22 -0.87
N PHE A 33 -3.91 -7.21 -1.26
CA PHE A 33 -4.37 -6.02 -1.96
C PHE A 33 -3.73 -5.96 -3.34
N GLU A 34 -4.43 -5.37 -4.30
CA GLU A 34 -3.91 -5.06 -5.63
C GLU A 34 -3.66 -3.55 -5.74
N ILE A 35 -2.50 -3.17 -6.28
CA ILE A 35 -2.18 -1.78 -6.57
C ILE A 35 -2.97 -1.34 -7.80
N VAL A 36 -3.92 -0.43 -7.63
CA VAL A 36 -4.76 0.06 -8.74
C VAL A 36 -4.31 1.42 -9.27
N ARG A 37 -3.54 2.17 -8.48
CA ARG A 37 -3.03 3.49 -8.88
C ARG A 37 -1.80 3.85 -8.05
N ILE A 38 -0.87 4.58 -8.65
CA ILE A 38 0.32 5.13 -7.99
C ILE A 38 0.30 6.64 -8.25
N VAL A 39 0.34 7.44 -7.20
CA VAL A 39 0.38 8.91 -7.29
C VAL A 39 1.58 9.45 -6.52
N PRO A 40 2.16 10.59 -6.93
CA PRO A 40 3.14 11.27 -6.09
C PRO A 40 2.46 11.69 -4.78
N GLY A 41 3.07 11.35 -3.65
CA GLY A 41 2.61 11.73 -2.32
C GLY A 41 2.96 13.18 -1.99
N GLU A 42 2.29 13.70 -0.96
CA GLU A 42 2.38 15.12 -0.57
C GLU A 42 3.65 15.48 0.22
N ARG A 43 4.42 14.48 0.69
CA ARG A 43 5.71 14.68 1.37
C ARG A 43 6.85 14.06 0.57
N ASP A 44 7.89 14.87 0.35
CA ASP A 44 9.24 14.44 -0.06
C ASP A 44 9.35 13.51 -1.28
N GLY A 45 8.38 13.56 -2.21
CA GLY A 45 8.42 12.72 -3.41
C GLY A 45 8.17 11.24 -3.16
N GLU A 46 7.70 10.85 -1.96
CA GLU A 46 7.27 9.48 -1.68
C GLU A 46 6.08 9.11 -2.57
N LEU A 47 6.12 7.94 -3.21
CA LEU A 47 4.99 7.44 -3.98
C LEU A 47 3.90 6.92 -3.03
N GLN A 48 2.66 7.34 -3.28
CA GLN A 48 1.48 6.83 -2.62
C GLN A 48 0.80 5.81 -3.52
N TYR A 49 0.64 4.61 -2.98
CA TYR A 49 0.05 3.47 -3.66
C TYR A 49 -1.40 3.31 -3.21
N HIS A 50 -2.30 3.35 -4.18
CA HIS A 50 -3.73 3.15 -3.96
C HIS A 50 -4.04 1.67 -4.17
N LEU A 51 -4.60 1.07 -3.13
CA LEU A 51 -4.82 -0.35 -2.98
C LEU A 51 -6.30 -0.68 -3.02
N ARG A 52 -6.64 -1.79 -3.66
CA ARG A 52 -7.98 -2.37 -3.67
C ARG A 52 -7.90 -3.80 -3.17
N SER A 53 -8.88 -4.22 -2.36
CA SER A 53 -9.10 -5.63 -2.05
C SER A 53 -10.42 -6.10 -2.67
N THR A 54 -10.52 -7.39 -2.99
CA THR A 54 -11.80 -8.01 -3.36
C THR A 54 -12.72 -8.18 -2.16
N ALA A 55 -12.15 -8.19 -0.94
CA ALA A 55 -12.89 -8.35 0.31
C ALA A 55 -13.49 -7.04 0.83
N GLU A 56 -13.03 -5.88 0.37
CA GLU A 56 -13.51 -4.57 0.83
C GLU A 56 -13.86 -3.65 -0.35
N PRO A 57 -15.00 -2.93 -0.30
CA PRO A 57 -15.39 -2.01 -1.36
C PRO A 57 -14.59 -0.70 -1.35
N HIS A 58 -13.81 -0.43 -0.29
CA HIS A 58 -13.09 0.83 -0.11
C HIS A 58 -11.66 0.74 -0.66
N MET A 59 -11.25 1.80 -1.37
CA MET A 59 -9.85 1.99 -1.77
C MET A 59 -9.05 2.51 -0.58
N ARG A 60 -7.81 2.02 -0.43
CA ARG A 60 -6.86 2.49 0.59
C ARG A 60 -5.66 3.15 -0.06
N ALA A 61 -4.96 3.99 0.69
CA ALA A 61 -3.68 4.55 0.29
C ALA A 61 -2.61 4.12 1.29
N ALA A 62 -1.47 3.66 0.80
CA ALA A 62 -0.31 3.25 1.59
C ALA A 62 0.98 3.78 0.96
N SER A 63 2.02 3.98 1.76
CA SER A 63 3.37 4.28 1.25
C SER A 63 4.13 2.99 0.97
N GLU A 64 5.24 3.09 0.24
CA GLU A 64 6.07 1.93 -0.12
C GLU A 64 6.53 1.11 1.09
N SER A 65 6.90 1.78 2.18
CA SER A 65 7.35 1.14 3.44
C SER A 65 6.26 0.33 4.14
N GLN A 66 4.99 0.55 3.79
CA GLN A 66 3.84 -0.16 4.34
C GLN A 66 3.41 -1.34 3.46
N LEU A 67 4.16 -1.63 2.39
CA LEU A 67 3.82 -2.65 1.42
C LEU A 67 4.88 -3.75 1.35
N GLN A 68 4.42 -4.98 1.15
CA GLN A 68 5.25 -6.14 0.90
C GLN A 68 4.70 -6.90 -0.30
N ALA A 69 5.54 -7.23 -1.29
CA ALA A 69 5.12 -8.07 -2.41
C ALA A 69 4.75 -9.49 -1.91
N VAL A 70 3.70 -10.07 -2.49
CA VAL A 70 3.31 -11.47 -2.28
C VAL A 70 4.23 -12.41 -3.05
#